data_AF-A0A8J3KMF1-F1
#
_entry.id   AF-A0A8J3KMF1-F1
#
_cell.length_a   1.000
_cell.length_b   1.000
_cell.length_c   1.000
_cell.angle_alpha   90.00
_cell.angle_beta   90.00
_cell.angle_gamma   90.00
#
_symmetry.space_group_name_H-M   'P 1'
#
loop_
_entity.id
_entity.type
_entity.pdbx_description
1 polymer ?
#
loop_
_entity_poly.entity_id
_entity_poly.type
_entity_poly.pdbx_seq_one_letter_code
_entity_poly.pdbx_strand_id
1 'polypeptide(L)'
;MNIDEATTTADDVLDRLRQTDPRTPHFLPGAFGVGIRFTDEGAASYQQESVAAVTLADDVAEGTRARFDMLRTVWPYGVLCYEIFTLVGEHALLVIEQALRDRFMQLTGGRLVFVKNGVERHVSATSYEDVVKAARKPGKLRVSSGSEIAFNGMLDGLRTWARAEGLLLGQRNLRIEAALTNLRNWVAHPNGHQLEGPNSAMGTLRDVAEIINQLWGHRTPGGRLYPELATREIMAISWDPVSGDQYTEPAEHLLADDDSSGLRYLIVRGVDEPDHPGSLGLFGFDGLHETTRYPTQLLWGPGDRATAADWLRQQQPEPDQVDHFDHLYLLRHHGGRLYRPMRHGVAAGLGAQEREGTWYAVRADDPGRALLHVQNLLTSAGCDQQERCDTCSALHLATGSHADVLGSLRPVLAAPAQDVTAPSAPPRWRDIAVA
;
A
#
# COMPACT_ATOMS: atom_id res chain seq x y z
N MET A 1 -40.91 -14.70 1.50
CA MET A 1 -42.15 -13.91 1.65
C MET A 1 -43.24 -14.67 0.92
N ASN A 2 -44.12 -15.36 1.66
CA ASN A 2 -45.30 -16.00 1.06
C ASN A 2 -46.24 -14.88 0.62
N ILE A 3 -46.54 -14.84 -0.67
CA ILE A 3 -47.55 -13.94 -1.22
C ILE A 3 -48.89 -14.62 -0.93
N ASP A 4 -49.57 -14.16 0.12
CA ASP A 4 -51.03 -14.32 0.15
C ASP A 4 -51.57 -13.50 -1.02
N GLU A 5 -52.21 -14.16 -1.97
CA GLU A 5 -52.86 -13.60 -3.16
C GLU A 5 -54.12 -12.79 -2.78
N ALA A 6 -53.96 -11.77 -1.95
CA ALA A 6 -54.94 -10.71 -1.78
C ALA A 6 -54.58 -9.59 -2.77
N THR A 7 -55.57 -9.17 -3.57
CA THR A 7 -55.51 -8.13 -4.62
C THR A 7 -54.66 -6.93 -4.21
N THR A 8 -53.37 -6.99 -4.54
CA THR A 8 -52.44 -5.88 -4.34
C THR A 8 -52.72 -4.87 -5.45
N THR A 9 -53.16 -3.67 -5.10
CA THR A 9 -53.39 -2.61 -6.08
C THR A 9 -52.06 -2.05 -6.57
N ALA A 10 -52.05 -1.38 -7.73
CA ALA A 10 -50.83 -0.72 -8.23
C ALA A 10 -50.30 0.34 -7.24
N ASP A 11 -51.20 1.00 -6.51
CA ASP A 11 -50.87 1.97 -5.47
C ASP A 11 -50.21 1.29 -4.26
N ASP A 12 -50.71 0.11 -3.84
CA ASP A 12 -50.08 -0.67 -2.77
C ASP A 12 -48.67 -1.15 -3.14
N VAL A 13 -48.44 -1.52 -4.41
CA VAL A 13 -47.11 -1.89 -4.89
C VAL A 13 -46.18 -0.67 -4.87
N LEU A 14 -46.65 0.49 -5.34
CA LEU A 14 -45.86 1.71 -5.41
C LEU A 14 -45.47 2.20 -4.01
N ASP A 15 -46.40 2.18 -3.06
CA ASP A 15 -46.13 2.57 -1.68
C ASP A 15 -45.12 1.64 -1.02
N ARG A 16 -45.18 0.33 -1.30
CA ARG A 16 -44.16 -0.62 -0.83
C ARG A 16 -42.78 -0.37 -1.43
N LEU A 17 -42.69 0.00 -2.71
CA LEU A 17 -41.41 0.29 -3.37
C LEU A 17 -40.75 1.59 -2.87
N ARG A 18 -41.52 2.46 -2.22
CA ARG A 18 -41.03 3.72 -1.63
C ARG A 18 -40.59 3.59 -0.18
N GLN A 19 -40.93 2.48 0.48
CA GLN A 19 -40.55 2.27 1.87
C GLN A 19 -39.09 1.90 1.99
N THR A 20 -38.42 2.48 2.99
CA THR A 20 -37.07 2.10 3.38
C THR A 20 -37.04 0.65 3.82
N ASP A 21 -36.05 -0.11 3.34
CA ASP A 21 -35.81 -1.46 3.84
C ASP A 21 -35.43 -1.38 5.34
N PRO A 22 -36.14 -2.10 6.22
CA PRO A 22 -35.97 -1.95 7.67
C PRO A 22 -34.57 -2.32 8.16
N ARG A 23 -33.77 -3.05 7.37
CA ARG A 23 -32.39 -3.40 7.70
C ARG A 23 -31.43 -2.22 7.55
N THR A 24 -31.65 -1.36 6.56
CA THR A 24 -30.67 -0.34 6.15
C THR A 24 -30.37 0.72 7.22
N PRO A 25 -31.37 1.29 7.95
CA PRO A 25 -31.11 2.34 8.94
C PRO A 25 -30.20 1.94 10.10
N HIS A 26 -29.98 0.64 10.32
CA HIS A 26 -29.11 0.14 11.38
C HIS A 26 -27.61 0.17 11.02
N PHE A 27 -27.25 0.48 9.77
CA PHE A 27 -25.85 0.58 9.35
C PHE A 27 -25.33 2.00 9.51
N LEU A 28 -24.63 2.23 10.62
CA LEU A 28 -24.02 3.51 10.99
C LEU A 28 -22.56 3.57 10.51
N PRO A 29 -21.91 4.76 10.56
CA PRO A 29 -20.49 4.88 10.28
C PRO A 29 -19.67 3.90 11.13
N GLY A 30 -18.94 3.01 10.47
CA GLY A 30 -18.00 2.09 11.10
C GLY A 30 -18.59 0.87 11.81
N ALA A 31 -19.92 0.76 12.03
CA ALA A 31 -20.51 -0.38 12.75
C ALA A 31 -22.02 -0.57 12.53
N PHE A 32 -22.52 -1.71 13.01
CA PHE A 32 -23.96 -1.98 13.13
C PHE A 32 -24.49 -1.38 14.44
N GLY A 33 -25.52 -0.54 14.36
CA GLY A 33 -26.17 0.10 15.49
C GLY A 33 -27.13 -0.85 16.20
N VAL A 34 -26.71 -1.36 17.36
CA VAL A 34 -27.61 -2.10 18.27
C VAL A 34 -28.41 -1.09 19.08
N GLY A 35 -29.72 -0.98 18.80
CA GLY A 35 -30.61 -0.04 19.50
C GLY A 35 -30.49 1.42 19.04
N ILE A 36 -29.65 1.70 18.05
CA ILE A 36 -29.49 3.01 17.42
C ILE A 36 -29.67 2.82 15.91
N ARG A 37 -30.43 3.71 15.26
CA ARG A 37 -30.63 3.70 13.81
C ARG A 37 -30.77 5.12 13.29
N PHE A 38 -30.45 5.32 12.01
CA PHE A 38 -30.81 6.53 11.30
C PHE A 38 -32.33 6.68 11.16
N THR A 39 -32.78 7.90 10.88
CA THR A 39 -34.06 8.09 10.19
C THR A 39 -33.94 7.58 8.76
N ASP A 40 -35.07 7.34 8.09
CA ASP A 40 -35.09 6.91 6.70
C ASP A 40 -34.34 7.90 5.78
N GLU A 41 -34.59 9.20 5.96
CA GLU A 41 -33.89 10.26 5.23
C GLU A 41 -32.41 10.36 5.61
N GLY A 42 -32.07 10.09 6.87
CA GLY A 42 -30.70 10.05 7.36
C GLY A 42 -29.91 8.91 6.73
N ALA A 43 -30.52 7.73 6.60
CA ALA A 43 -29.93 6.59 5.92
C ALA A 43 -29.71 6.89 4.44
N ALA A 44 -30.69 7.48 3.75
CA ALA A 44 -30.57 7.92 2.36
C ALA A 44 -29.43 8.92 2.15
N SER A 45 -29.38 9.97 2.97
CA SER A 45 -28.35 11.01 2.89
C SER A 45 -26.96 10.43 3.13
N TYR A 46 -26.80 9.61 4.18
CA TYR A 46 -25.54 8.96 4.50
C TYR A 46 -25.03 8.06 3.35
N GLN A 47 -25.90 7.26 2.72
CA GLN A 47 -25.49 6.39 1.62
C GLN A 47 -25.12 7.18 0.35
N GLN A 48 -25.81 8.29 0.06
CA GLN A 48 -25.47 9.19 -1.04
C GLN A 48 -24.12 9.87 -0.83
N GLU A 49 -23.88 10.44 0.35
CA GLU A 49 -22.61 11.07 0.70
C GLU A 49 -21.45 10.05 0.66
N SER A 50 -21.69 8.86 1.20
CA SER A 50 -20.69 7.78 1.24
C SER A 50 -20.20 7.37 -0.14
N VAL A 51 -21.11 7.26 -1.13
CA VAL A 51 -20.75 6.87 -2.50
C VAL A 51 -20.28 8.05 -3.36
N ALA A 52 -20.69 9.28 -3.02
CA ALA A 52 -20.19 10.49 -3.67
C ALA A 52 -18.68 10.66 -3.47
N ALA A 53 -18.16 10.27 -2.30
CA ALA A 53 -16.73 10.30 -1.99
C ALA A 53 -15.89 9.27 -2.76
N VAL A 54 -16.51 8.26 -3.37
CA VAL A 54 -15.80 7.19 -4.10
C VAL A 54 -15.74 7.53 -5.59
N THR A 55 -14.65 8.14 -6.04
CA THR A 55 -14.49 8.65 -7.41
C THR A 55 -13.37 7.95 -8.18
N LEU A 56 -13.49 7.96 -9.52
CA LEU A 56 -12.42 7.56 -10.43
C LEU A 56 -11.78 8.79 -11.06
N ALA A 57 -10.44 8.80 -11.15
CA ALA A 57 -9.66 9.84 -11.83
C ALA A 57 -10.11 10.00 -13.29
N ASP A 58 -10.08 11.22 -13.84
CA ASP A 58 -10.73 11.60 -15.12
C ASP A 58 -10.19 10.89 -16.37
N ASP A 59 -8.96 10.38 -16.33
CA ASP A 59 -8.30 9.69 -17.44
C ASP A 59 -8.53 8.16 -17.46
N VAL A 60 -9.23 7.61 -16.46
CA VAL A 60 -9.68 6.22 -16.47
C VAL A 60 -10.55 5.96 -17.72
N ALA A 61 -10.31 4.82 -18.37
CA ALA A 61 -11.00 4.42 -19.59
C ALA A 61 -12.53 4.50 -19.47
N GLU A 62 -13.19 5.01 -20.51
CA GLU A 62 -14.64 5.23 -20.55
C GLU A 62 -15.44 3.96 -20.22
N GLY A 63 -15.03 2.79 -20.76
CA GLY A 63 -15.71 1.52 -20.50
C GLY A 63 -15.69 1.11 -19.02
N THR A 64 -14.55 1.31 -18.35
CA THR A 64 -14.40 1.08 -16.91
C THR A 64 -15.18 2.11 -16.10
N ARG A 65 -15.07 3.40 -16.45
CA ARG A 65 -15.77 4.50 -15.79
C ARG A 65 -17.28 4.31 -15.83
N ALA A 66 -17.85 4.06 -17.01
CA ALA A 66 -19.29 3.90 -17.19
C ALA A 66 -19.86 2.75 -16.33
N ARG A 67 -19.12 1.64 -16.23
CA ARG A 67 -19.52 0.52 -15.36
C ARG A 67 -19.44 0.89 -13.88
N PHE A 68 -18.38 1.59 -13.47
CA PHE A 68 -18.22 2.01 -12.09
C PHE A 68 -19.29 3.04 -11.67
N ASP A 69 -19.54 4.05 -12.51
CA ASP A 69 -20.55 5.09 -12.24
C ASP A 69 -21.97 4.53 -12.20
N MET A 70 -22.27 3.49 -12.97
CA MET A 70 -23.52 2.73 -12.84
C MET A 70 -23.68 2.15 -11.43
N LEU A 71 -22.63 1.56 -10.85
CA LEU A 71 -22.68 1.04 -9.48
C LEU A 71 -22.90 2.16 -8.46
N ARG A 72 -22.22 3.30 -8.64
CA ARG A 72 -22.42 4.48 -7.79
C ARG A 72 -23.83 5.03 -7.87
N THR A 73 -24.41 5.05 -9.07
CA THR A 73 -25.79 5.53 -9.30
C THR A 73 -26.80 4.61 -8.64
N VAL A 74 -26.57 3.29 -8.69
CA VAL A 74 -27.52 2.33 -8.14
C VAL A 74 -27.39 2.17 -6.62
N TRP A 75 -26.21 2.46 -6.05
CA TRP A 75 -25.94 2.31 -4.61
C TRP A 75 -27.00 2.90 -3.67
N PRO A 76 -27.45 4.17 -3.81
CA PRO A 76 -28.42 4.75 -2.88
C PRO A 76 -29.78 4.04 -2.88
N TYR A 77 -30.14 3.35 -3.98
CA TYR A 77 -31.37 2.56 -4.02
C TYR A 77 -31.34 1.34 -3.08
N GLY A 78 -30.16 0.96 -2.57
CA GLY A 78 -30.02 -0.03 -1.50
C GLY A 78 -30.78 0.31 -0.23
N VAL A 79 -31.09 1.59 -0.02
CA VAL A 79 -31.95 2.05 1.08
C VAL A 79 -33.38 1.52 0.93
N LEU A 80 -33.87 1.36 -0.30
CA LEU A 80 -35.20 0.84 -0.61
C LEU A 80 -35.20 -0.68 -0.82
N CYS A 81 -34.10 -1.24 -1.33
CA CYS A 81 -33.92 -2.67 -1.56
C CYS A 81 -32.52 -3.11 -1.16
N TYR A 82 -32.39 -3.64 0.05
CA TYR A 82 -31.09 -3.96 0.68
C TYR A 82 -30.19 -4.84 -0.18
N GLU A 83 -30.76 -5.77 -0.94
CA GLU A 83 -30.03 -6.70 -1.82
C GLU A 83 -29.17 -5.96 -2.86
N ILE A 84 -29.50 -4.71 -3.20
CA ILE A 84 -28.68 -3.87 -4.08
C ILE A 84 -27.27 -3.66 -3.51
N PHE A 85 -27.08 -3.58 -2.20
CA PHE A 85 -25.73 -3.46 -1.63
C PHE A 85 -24.87 -4.68 -1.96
N THR A 86 -25.46 -5.87 -1.88
CA THR A 86 -24.77 -7.11 -2.28
C THR A 86 -24.46 -7.09 -3.77
N LEU A 87 -25.44 -6.73 -4.61
CA LEU A 87 -25.22 -6.63 -6.05
C LEU A 87 -24.10 -5.64 -6.38
N VAL A 88 -24.06 -4.46 -5.75
CA VAL A 88 -22.98 -3.48 -5.98
C VAL A 88 -21.63 -4.03 -5.55
N GLY A 89 -21.53 -4.63 -4.35
CA GLY A 89 -20.28 -5.21 -3.86
C GLY A 89 -19.73 -6.29 -4.80
N GLU A 90 -20.59 -7.21 -5.24
CA GLU A 90 -20.25 -8.28 -6.17
C GLU A 90 -19.87 -7.76 -7.55
N HIS A 91 -20.66 -6.83 -8.11
CA HIS A 91 -20.38 -6.26 -9.42
C HIS A 91 -19.12 -5.37 -9.42
N ALA A 92 -18.78 -4.71 -8.31
CA ALA A 92 -17.55 -3.92 -8.20
C ALA A 92 -16.31 -4.79 -8.43
N LEU A 93 -16.31 -6.04 -7.93
CA LEU A 93 -15.23 -7.00 -8.15
C LEU A 93 -15.04 -7.36 -9.62
N LEU A 94 -16.12 -7.34 -10.43
CA LEU A 94 -16.05 -7.57 -11.87
C LEU A 94 -15.46 -6.36 -12.63
N VAL A 95 -15.60 -5.15 -12.08
CA VAL A 95 -15.04 -3.92 -12.69
C VAL A 95 -13.51 -3.93 -12.66
N ILE A 96 -12.88 -4.52 -11.63
CA ILE A 96 -11.40 -4.63 -11.55
C ILE A 96 -10.83 -5.31 -12.79
N GLU A 97 -11.44 -6.40 -13.25
CA GLU A 97 -10.95 -7.11 -14.43
C GLU A 97 -11.11 -6.27 -15.70
N GLN A 98 -12.21 -5.55 -15.85
CA GLN A 98 -12.40 -4.62 -16.97
C GLN A 98 -11.31 -3.53 -16.95
N ALA A 99 -11.05 -2.94 -15.79
CA ALA A 99 -10.04 -1.90 -15.62
C ALA A 99 -8.63 -2.39 -15.99
N LEU A 100 -8.27 -3.60 -15.55
CA LEU A 100 -7.00 -4.22 -15.92
C LEU A 100 -6.90 -4.46 -17.43
N ARG A 101 -7.97 -4.93 -18.08
CA ARG A 101 -8.00 -5.15 -19.53
C ARG A 101 -7.86 -3.84 -20.30
N ASP A 102 -8.62 -2.83 -19.90
CA ASP A 102 -8.59 -1.51 -20.53
C ASP A 102 -7.19 -0.89 -20.38
N ARG A 103 -6.61 -0.93 -19.17
CA ARG A 103 -5.26 -0.43 -18.92
C ARG A 103 -4.20 -1.21 -19.69
N PHE A 104 -4.33 -2.53 -19.77
CA PHE A 104 -3.43 -3.39 -20.53
C PHE A 104 -3.42 -3.00 -22.01
N MET A 105 -4.60 -2.85 -22.63
CA MET A 105 -4.70 -2.48 -24.03
C MET A 105 -4.15 -1.06 -24.29
N GLN A 106 -4.42 -0.12 -23.39
CA GLN A 106 -3.89 1.24 -23.47
C GLN A 106 -2.36 1.28 -23.39
N LEU A 107 -1.77 0.64 -22.38
CA LEU A 107 -0.33 0.71 -22.14
C LEU A 107 0.47 -0.03 -23.22
N THR A 108 -0.01 -1.20 -23.66
CA THR A 108 0.68 -1.99 -24.68
C THR A 108 0.43 -1.46 -26.10
N GLY A 109 -0.59 -0.63 -26.29
CA GLY A 109 -1.05 -0.20 -27.62
C GLY A 109 -1.34 -1.38 -28.55
N GLY A 110 -1.80 -2.51 -27.98
CA GLY A 110 -2.08 -3.75 -28.69
C GLY A 110 -0.83 -4.51 -29.20
N ARG A 111 0.39 -4.09 -28.84
CA ARG A 111 1.64 -4.72 -29.29
C ARG A 111 2.25 -5.56 -28.18
N LEU A 112 2.25 -6.88 -28.37
CA LEU A 112 2.71 -7.85 -27.36
C LEU A 112 3.91 -8.62 -27.86
N VAL A 113 4.84 -8.91 -26.94
CA VAL A 113 5.99 -9.78 -27.21
C VAL A 113 5.94 -10.96 -26.26
N PHE A 114 5.76 -12.16 -26.83
CA PHE A 114 5.84 -13.41 -26.08
C PHE A 114 7.19 -14.07 -26.35
N VAL A 115 7.86 -14.54 -25.30
CA VAL A 115 9.16 -15.21 -25.38
C VAL A 115 9.01 -16.67 -25.00
N LYS A 116 9.56 -17.57 -25.81
CA LYS A 116 9.65 -19.01 -25.50
C LYS A 116 11.01 -19.53 -25.91
N ASN A 117 11.76 -20.07 -24.96
CA ASN A 117 13.11 -20.61 -25.20
C ASN A 117 14.04 -19.59 -25.90
N GLY A 118 13.95 -18.31 -25.50
CA GLY A 118 14.71 -17.21 -26.11
C GLY A 118 14.19 -16.73 -27.48
N VAL A 119 13.15 -17.37 -28.04
CA VAL A 119 12.55 -16.96 -29.32
C VAL A 119 11.37 -16.02 -29.07
N GLU A 120 11.41 -14.88 -29.74
CA GLU A 120 10.37 -13.85 -29.63
C GLU A 120 9.25 -14.07 -30.66
N ARG A 121 8.02 -13.87 -30.20
CA ARG A 121 6.79 -13.87 -30.99
C ARG A 121 6.07 -12.55 -30.77
N HIS A 122 6.13 -11.69 -31.77
CA HIS A 122 5.37 -10.45 -31.79
C HIS A 122 3.92 -10.73 -32.17
N VAL A 123 2.99 -10.12 -31.43
CA VAL A 123 1.54 -10.23 -31.67
C VAL A 123 0.96 -8.82 -31.69
N SER A 124 0.14 -8.55 -32.71
CA SER A 124 -0.72 -7.37 -32.75
C SER A 124 -2.13 -7.78 -32.36
N ALA A 125 -2.69 -7.13 -31.35
CA ALA A 125 -4.03 -7.35 -30.82
C ALA A 125 -4.86 -6.07 -30.99
N THR A 126 -6.02 -6.18 -31.61
CA THR A 126 -6.97 -5.07 -31.76
C THR A 126 -8.07 -5.11 -30.72
N SER A 127 -8.25 -6.26 -30.07
CA SER A 127 -9.20 -6.50 -29.01
C SER A 127 -8.56 -7.33 -27.90
N TYR A 128 -9.16 -7.30 -26.70
CA TYR A 128 -8.69 -8.15 -25.61
C TYR A 128 -8.90 -9.65 -25.90
N GLU A 129 -9.87 -10.01 -26.74
CA GLU A 129 -10.04 -11.40 -27.18
C GLU A 129 -8.84 -11.91 -27.97
N ASP A 130 -8.19 -11.05 -28.75
CA ASP A 130 -6.96 -11.39 -29.47
C ASP A 130 -5.81 -11.67 -28.49
N VAL A 131 -5.74 -10.91 -27.40
CA VAL A 131 -4.78 -11.12 -26.30
C VAL A 131 -4.99 -12.49 -25.67
N VAL A 132 -6.23 -12.84 -25.32
CA VAL A 132 -6.56 -14.16 -24.74
C VAL A 132 -6.20 -15.29 -25.71
N LYS A 133 -6.54 -15.16 -26.99
CA LYS A 133 -6.15 -16.14 -28.03
C LYS A 133 -4.64 -16.28 -28.14
N ALA A 134 -3.89 -15.17 -28.06
CA ALA A 134 -2.44 -15.17 -28.13
C ALA A 134 -1.79 -15.83 -26.91
N ALA A 135 -2.33 -15.59 -25.71
CA ALA A 135 -1.86 -16.11 -24.43
C ALA A 135 -2.09 -17.62 -24.24
N ARG A 136 -3.00 -18.23 -25.02
CA ARG A 136 -3.18 -19.70 -25.04
C ARG A 136 -1.96 -20.45 -25.57
N LYS A 137 -1.10 -19.80 -26.35
CA LYS A 137 0.14 -20.41 -26.84
C LYS A 137 1.22 -20.29 -25.77
N PRO A 138 2.03 -21.33 -25.54
CA PRO A 138 3.07 -21.31 -24.51
C PRO A 138 4.08 -20.20 -24.77
N GLY A 139 4.46 -19.49 -23.71
CA GLY A 139 5.43 -18.41 -23.72
C GLY A 139 5.22 -17.49 -22.51
N LYS A 140 6.23 -16.69 -22.19
CA LYS A 140 6.16 -15.63 -21.19
C LYS A 140 5.90 -14.29 -21.88
N LEU A 141 5.09 -13.43 -21.29
CA LEU A 141 4.93 -12.06 -21.77
C LEU A 141 6.15 -11.25 -21.33
N ARG A 142 6.75 -10.48 -22.23
CA ARG A 142 7.76 -9.51 -21.87
C ARG A 142 7.10 -8.19 -21.47
N VAL A 143 7.46 -7.68 -20.30
CA VAL A 143 7.01 -6.37 -19.77
C VAL A 143 7.98 -5.25 -20.14
N SER A 144 7.60 -3.99 -19.91
CA SER A 144 8.41 -2.82 -20.30
C SER A 144 9.81 -2.80 -19.67
N SER A 145 9.96 -3.38 -18.48
CA SER A 145 11.26 -3.53 -17.81
C SER A 145 12.20 -4.56 -18.47
N GLY A 146 11.73 -5.28 -19.49
CA GLY A 146 12.45 -6.38 -20.14
C GLY A 146 12.26 -7.73 -19.46
N SER A 147 11.68 -7.76 -18.26
CA SER A 147 11.39 -9.00 -17.53
C SER A 147 10.35 -9.86 -18.25
N GLU A 148 10.38 -11.17 -18.00
CA GLU A 148 9.49 -12.14 -18.62
C GLU A 148 8.59 -12.80 -17.58
N ILE A 149 7.27 -12.64 -17.73
CA ILE A 149 6.28 -13.15 -16.78
C ILE A 149 5.41 -14.25 -17.40
N ALA A 150 4.95 -15.18 -16.57
CA ALA A 150 3.86 -16.05 -16.98
C ALA A 150 2.60 -15.20 -17.20
N PHE A 151 1.93 -15.39 -18.34
CA PHE A 151 0.75 -14.60 -18.69
C PHE A 151 -0.28 -15.46 -19.43
N ASN A 152 -1.46 -15.61 -18.84
CA ASN A 152 -2.55 -16.42 -19.36
C ASN A 152 -3.69 -15.58 -19.98
N GLY A 153 -3.57 -14.24 -19.99
CA GLY A 153 -4.62 -13.34 -20.46
C GLY A 153 -5.86 -13.27 -19.56
N MET A 154 -5.82 -13.90 -18.39
CA MET A 154 -6.90 -13.88 -17.40
C MET A 154 -6.55 -12.94 -16.24
N LEU A 155 -7.47 -12.74 -15.30
CA LEU A 155 -7.31 -11.83 -14.16
C LEU A 155 -5.98 -11.99 -13.41
N ASP A 156 -5.56 -13.22 -13.12
CA ASP A 156 -4.29 -13.49 -12.44
C ASP A 156 -3.06 -13.05 -13.26
N GLY A 157 -3.05 -13.36 -14.57
CA GLY A 157 -2.01 -12.90 -15.49
C GLY A 157 -1.98 -11.38 -15.65
N LEU A 158 -3.15 -10.73 -15.70
CA LEU A 158 -3.27 -9.27 -15.73
C LEU A 158 -2.75 -8.62 -14.46
N ARG A 159 -3.04 -9.17 -13.28
CA ARG A 159 -2.51 -8.64 -12.01
C ARG A 159 -1.00 -8.80 -11.92
N THR A 160 -0.48 -9.96 -12.32
CA THR A 160 0.96 -10.22 -12.38
C THR A 160 1.64 -9.24 -13.33
N TRP A 161 1.04 -8.99 -14.49
CA TRP A 161 1.48 -7.96 -15.44
C TRP A 161 1.47 -6.56 -14.82
N ALA A 162 0.36 -6.12 -14.22
CA ALA A 162 0.25 -4.79 -13.66
C ALA A 162 1.30 -4.53 -12.58
N ARG A 163 1.65 -5.54 -11.78
CA ARG A 163 2.74 -5.45 -10.80
C ARG A 163 4.12 -5.43 -11.43
N ALA A 164 4.35 -6.25 -12.45
CA ALA A 164 5.62 -6.27 -13.17
C ALA A 164 5.88 -4.96 -13.96
N GLU A 165 4.82 -4.25 -14.35
CA GLU A 165 4.88 -2.89 -14.91
C GLU A 165 4.94 -1.78 -13.85
N GLY A 166 4.91 -2.11 -12.55
CA GLY A 166 4.94 -1.13 -11.45
C GLY A 166 3.65 -0.32 -11.29
N LEU A 167 2.54 -0.76 -11.88
CA LEU A 167 1.25 -0.08 -11.76
C LEU A 167 0.58 -0.34 -10.41
N LEU A 168 0.78 -1.51 -9.81
CA LEU A 168 0.26 -1.88 -8.49
C LEU A 168 1.41 -2.03 -7.50
N LEU A 169 1.27 -1.38 -6.34
CA LEU A 169 2.35 -1.19 -5.37
C LEU A 169 2.03 -1.83 -4.02
N GLY A 170 3.05 -2.03 -3.22
CA GLY A 170 2.96 -2.47 -1.84
C GLY A 170 2.85 -3.99 -1.69
N GLN A 171 3.60 -4.52 -0.73
CA GLN A 171 3.66 -5.94 -0.40
C GLN A 171 2.46 -6.40 0.44
N ARG A 172 1.86 -5.51 1.23
CA ARG A 172 0.60 -5.79 1.94
C ARG A 172 -0.55 -5.94 0.94
N ASN A 173 -0.60 -5.06 -0.04
CA ASN A 173 -1.68 -5.02 -1.03
C ASN A 173 -1.75 -6.29 -1.89
N LEU A 174 -0.63 -6.99 -2.08
CA LEU A 174 -0.59 -8.28 -2.77
C LEU A 174 -1.64 -9.27 -2.24
N ARG A 175 -1.80 -9.30 -0.91
CA ARG A 175 -2.74 -10.21 -0.23
C ARG A 175 -4.17 -9.76 -0.39
N ILE A 176 -4.41 -8.45 -0.26
CA ILE A 176 -5.73 -7.86 -0.40
C ILE A 176 -6.24 -8.07 -1.82
N GLU A 177 -5.42 -7.77 -2.82
CA GLU A 177 -5.76 -8.02 -4.22
C GLU A 177 -5.97 -9.52 -4.54
N ALA A 178 -5.20 -10.41 -3.89
CA ALA A 178 -5.41 -11.85 -4.02
C ALA A 178 -6.75 -12.28 -3.41
N ALA A 179 -7.10 -11.74 -2.25
CA ALA A 179 -8.41 -11.93 -1.65
C ALA A 179 -9.53 -11.40 -2.56
N LEU A 180 -9.39 -10.21 -3.12
CA LEU A 180 -10.35 -9.63 -4.08
C LEU A 180 -10.48 -10.49 -5.35
N THR A 181 -9.39 -11.08 -5.83
CA THR A 181 -9.43 -12.04 -6.95
C THR A 181 -10.22 -13.30 -6.59
N ASN A 182 -10.02 -13.83 -5.39
CA ASN A 182 -10.75 -14.99 -4.91
C ASN A 182 -12.24 -14.68 -4.74
N LEU A 183 -12.58 -13.52 -4.18
CA LEU A 183 -13.95 -13.04 -4.07
C LEU A 183 -14.59 -12.86 -5.44
N ARG A 184 -13.89 -12.23 -6.41
CA ARG A 184 -14.35 -12.12 -7.80
C ARG A 184 -14.66 -13.49 -8.38
N ASN A 185 -13.77 -14.48 -8.20
CA ASN A 185 -13.99 -15.82 -8.72
C ASN A 185 -15.18 -16.52 -8.06
N TRP A 186 -15.40 -16.28 -6.77
CA TRP A 186 -16.57 -16.77 -6.05
C TRP A 186 -17.87 -16.14 -6.58
N VAL A 187 -17.88 -14.82 -6.83
CA VAL A 187 -19.00 -14.13 -7.49
C VAL A 187 -19.28 -14.65 -8.89
N ALA A 188 -18.24 -14.94 -9.67
CA ALA A 188 -18.40 -15.51 -11.02
C ALA A 188 -18.93 -16.97 -11.00
N HIS A 189 -18.79 -17.67 -9.87
CA HIS A 189 -19.15 -19.08 -9.70
C HIS A 189 -19.84 -19.30 -8.35
N PRO A 190 -21.05 -18.74 -8.15
CA PRO A 190 -21.73 -18.77 -6.86
C PRO A 190 -22.13 -20.19 -6.50
N ASN A 191 -21.95 -20.56 -5.22
CA ASN A 191 -22.33 -21.86 -4.66
C ASN A 191 -23.49 -21.79 -3.65
N GLY A 192 -24.09 -20.62 -3.48
CA GLY A 192 -25.21 -20.40 -2.55
C GLY A 192 -25.72 -18.96 -2.58
N HIS A 193 -26.76 -18.68 -1.80
CA HIS A 193 -27.25 -17.33 -1.57
C HIS A 193 -26.39 -16.64 -0.51
N GLN A 194 -25.91 -15.42 -0.80
CA GLN A 194 -25.22 -14.57 0.15
C GLN A 194 -25.89 -13.20 0.21
N LEU A 195 -25.78 -12.59 1.38
CA LEU A 195 -26.24 -11.25 1.65
C LEU A 195 -25.09 -10.47 2.31
N GLU A 196 -24.61 -9.43 1.64
CA GLU A 196 -23.57 -8.53 2.13
C GLU A 196 -24.19 -7.26 2.72
N GLY A 197 -23.60 -6.73 3.80
CA GLY A 197 -24.01 -5.45 4.39
C GLY A 197 -23.39 -4.23 3.72
N PRO A 198 -24.04 -3.06 3.76
CA PRO A 198 -23.59 -1.85 3.07
C PRO A 198 -22.17 -1.41 3.47
N ASN A 199 -21.77 -1.55 4.74
CA ASN A 199 -20.41 -1.17 5.14
C ASN A 199 -19.32 -2.04 4.47
N SER A 200 -19.59 -3.34 4.29
CA SER A 200 -18.67 -4.26 3.61
C SER A 200 -18.65 -3.99 2.09
N ALA A 201 -19.83 -3.87 1.47
CA ALA A 201 -19.93 -3.60 0.05
C ALA A 201 -19.33 -2.23 -0.33
N MET A 202 -19.50 -1.20 0.50
CA MET A 202 -18.85 0.10 0.34
C MET A 202 -17.33 0.00 0.49
N GLY A 203 -16.85 -0.82 1.45
CA GLY A 203 -15.43 -1.12 1.58
C GLY A 203 -14.85 -1.73 0.30
N THR A 204 -15.54 -2.71 -0.28
CA THR A 204 -15.19 -3.32 -1.57
C THR A 204 -15.19 -2.28 -2.70
N LEU A 205 -16.23 -1.43 -2.79
CA LEU A 205 -16.32 -0.39 -3.81
C LEU A 205 -15.17 0.63 -3.71
N ARG A 206 -14.79 1.02 -2.49
CA ARG A 206 -13.62 1.89 -2.23
C ARG A 206 -12.31 1.22 -2.62
N ASP A 207 -12.07 -0.02 -2.18
CA ASP A 207 -10.88 -0.78 -2.55
C ASP A 207 -10.74 -0.92 -4.09
N VAL A 208 -11.85 -1.17 -4.77
CA VAL A 208 -11.91 -1.24 -6.25
C VAL A 208 -11.56 0.11 -6.86
N ALA A 209 -12.11 1.22 -6.37
CA ALA A 209 -11.79 2.56 -6.86
C ALA A 209 -10.31 2.90 -6.69
N GLU A 210 -9.75 2.59 -5.52
CA GLU A 210 -8.32 2.78 -5.24
C GLU A 210 -7.44 1.99 -6.22
N ILE A 211 -7.76 0.71 -6.46
CA ILE A 211 -7.04 -0.14 -7.43
C ILE A 211 -7.14 0.45 -8.84
N ILE A 212 -8.34 0.86 -9.27
CA ILE A 212 -8.55 1.43 -10.60
C ILE A 212 -7.75 2.73 -10.76
N ASN A 213 -7.84 3.66 -9.81
CA ASN A 213 -7.09 4.91 -9.86
C ASN A 213 -5.58 4.66 -9.91
N GLN A 214 -5.11 3.73 -9.09
CA GLN A 214 -3.70 3.35 -9.04
C GLN A 214 -3.21 2.75 -10.37
N LEU A 215 -4.03 1.99 -11.10
CA LEU A 215 -3.67 1.49 -12.43
C LEU A 215 -3.37 2.62 -13.43
N TRP A 216 -3.97 3.79 -13.26
CA TRP A 216 -3.71 5.02 -14.03
C TRP A 216 -2.69 5.95 -13.37
N GLY A 217 -2.10 5.55 -12.23
CA GLY A 217 -1.06 6.31 -11.53
C GLY A 217 -1.59 7.36 -10.55
N HIS A 218 -2.88 7.32 -10.22
CA HIS A 218 -3.49 8.24 -9.26
C HIS A 218 -3.54 7.61 -7.87
N ARG A 219 -2.94 8.29 -6.90
CA ARG A 219 -3.10 7.97 -5.48
C ARG A 219 -4.46 8.46 -4.97
N THR A 220 -5.01 7.79 -3.97
CA THR A 220 -6.32 8.12 -3.42
C THR A 220 -6.18 8.91 -2.11
N PRO A 221 -6.72 10.13 -2.02
CA PRO A 221 -6.76 10.89 -0.77
C PRO A 221 -7.45 10.10 0.34
N GLY A 222 -6.78 9.91 1.48
CA GLY A 222 -7.28 9.09 2.59
C GLY A 222 -7.48 7.60 2.25
N GLY A 223 -6.94 7.14 1.11
CA GLY A 223 -7.03 5.75 0.67
C GLY A 223 -6.32 4.79 1.62
N ARG A 224 -6.80 3.56 1.70
CA ARG A 224 -6.22 2.53 2.59
C ARG A 224 -5.21 1.65 1.87
N LEU A 225 -5.45 1.36 0.58
CA LEU A 225 -4.60 0.50 -0.24
C LEU A 225 -3.54 1.34 -0.94
N TYR A 226 -3.96 2.43 -1.57
CA TYR A 226 -3.10 3.32 -2.36
C TYR A 226 -3.27 4.77 -1.91
N PRO A 227 -2.91 5.09 -0.65
CA PRO A 227 -2.93 6.45 -0.14
C PRO A 227 -2.07 7.40 -0.98
N GLU A 228 -2.35 8.69 -0.85
CA GLU A 228 -1.44 9.75 -1.27
C GLU A 228 -0.04 9.58 -0.71
N LEU A 229 0.91 10.24 -1.37
CA LEU A 229 2.27 10.32 -0.88
C LEU A 229 2.27 10.94 0.52
N ALA A 230 3.08 10.39 1.42
CA ALA A 230 3.16 10.90 2.78
C ALA A 230 3.91 12.22 2.77
N THR A 231 3.31 13.26 3.34
CA THR A 231 3.96 14.56 3.54
C THR A 231 4.96 14.45 4.67
N ARG A 232 6.21 14.82 4.40
CA ARG A 232 7.26 14.91 5.41
C ARG A 232 7.56 16.36 5.72
N GLU A 233 7.46 16.69 6.99
CA GLU A 233 7.74 18.02 7.52
C GLU A 233 9.17 18.09 8.07
N ILE A 234 9.62 19.31 8.38
CA ILE A 234 10.92 19.53 9.01
C ILE A 234 10.73 19.47 10.52
N MET A 235 11.27 18.41 11.12
CA MET A 235 11.09 18.09 12.53
C MET A 235 12.42 18.18 13.27
N ALA A 236 12.40 18.70 14.49
CA ALA A 236 13.48 18.61 15.44
C ALA A 236 13.27 17.39 16.34
N ILE A 237 14.31 16.58 16.48
CA ILE A 237 14.37 15.51 17.47
C ILE A 237 15.38 15.95 18.51
N SER A 238 14.95 16.07 19.76
CA SER A 238 15.82 16.44 20.87
C SER A 238 15.91 15.32 21.90
N TRP A 239 17.05 15.22 22.59
CA TRP A 239 17.20 14.30 23.72
C TRP A 239 18.14 14.85 24.79
N ASP A 240 17.88 14.43 26.02
CA ASP A 240 18.80 14.64 27.14
C ASP A 240 19.90 13.57 27.07
N PRO A 241 21.19 13.94 26.95
CA PRO A 241 22.29 12.98 26.92
C PRO A 241 22.47 12.21 28.25
N VAL A 242 21.90 12.69 29.36
CA VAL A 242 21.97 12.08 30.68
C VAL A 242 20.79 11.14 30.93
N SER A 243 19.55 11.62 30.85
CA SER A 243 18.36 10.76 31.10
C SER A 243 18.06 9.84 29.91
N GLY A 244 18.36 10.30 28.70
CA GLY A 244 17.97 9.65 27.45
C GLY A 244 16.52 9.91 27.06
N ASP A 245 15.82 10.83 27.72
CA ASP A 245 14.46 11.24 27.34
C ASP A 245 14.50 11.97 26.00
N GLN A 246 13.53 11.69 25.14
CA GLN A 246 13.49 12.17 23.77
C GLN A 246 12.17 12.90 23.49
N TYR A 247 12.26 13.97 22.72
CA TYR A 247 11.14 14.81 22.32
C TYR A 247 11.18 15.06 20.81
N THR A 248 10.02 15.30 20.23
CA THR A 248 9.85 15.60 18.81
C THR A 248 8.94 16.82 18.67
N GLU A 249 9.36 17.79 17.85
CA GLU A 249 8.59 19.02 17.59
C GLU A 249 8.86 19.56 16.19
N PRO A 250 7.99 20.41 15.62
CA PRO A 250 8.29 21.17 14.41
C PRO A 250 9.60 21.95 14.57
N ALA A 251 10.50 21.87 13.60
CA ALA A 251 11.83 22.47 13.72
C ALA A 251 11.80 24.00 13.87
N GLU A 252 10.75 24.66 13.39
CA GLU A 252 10.54 26.10 13.56
C GLU A 252 10.49 26.54 15.03
N HIS A 253 10.12 25.64 15.95
CA HIS A 253 10.14 25.92 17.38
C HIS A 253 11.56 26.17 17.91
N LEU A 254 12.61 25.68 17.25
CA LEU A 254 14.00 25.97 17.60
C LEU A 254 14.36 27.46 17.48
N LEU A 255 13.57 28.22 16.71
CA LEU A 255 13.77 29.66 16.53
C LEU A 255 13.21 30.50 17.67
N ALA A 256 12.37 29.92 18.52
CA ALA A 256 11.87 30.57 19.72
C ALA A 256 12.97 30.65 20.80
N ASP A 257 12.96 31.76 21.55
CA ASP A 257 13.86 32.00 22.67
C ASP A 257 13.42 31.13 23.85
N ASP A 258 14.13 30.03 24.09
CA ASP A 258 13.83 29.02 25.10
C ASP A 258 15.14 28.52 25.75
N ASP A 259 15.10 28.32 27.07
CA ASP A 259 16.23 27.86 27.89
C ASP A 259 16.28 26.34 28.00
N SER A 260 16.08 25.64 26.87
CA SER A 260 16.28 24.18 26.76
C SER A 260 17.78 23.83 26.71
N SER A 261 18.55 24.40 27.64
CA SER A 261 19.98 24.16 27.80
C SER A 261 20.25 22.71 28.21
N GLY A 262 21.24 22.08 27.56
CA GLY A 262 21.67 20.71 27.85
C GLY A 262 21.11 19.63 26.91
N LEU A 263 20.05 19.91 26.15
CA LEU A 263 19.55 18.98 25.14
C LEU A 263 20.44 18.95 23.89
N ARG A 264 20.47 17.79 23.23
CA ARG A 264 21.08 17.60 21.91
C ARG A 264 19.99 17.49 20.87
N TYR A 265 20.25 17.98 19.65
CA TYR A 265 19.27 18.11 18.59
C TYR A 265 19.74 17.46 17.29
N LEU A 266 18.79 16.87 16.57
CA LEU A 266 18.86 16.50 15.15
C LEU A 266 17.73 17.24 14.42
N ILE A 267 17.97 17.58 13.15
CA ILE A 267 16.91 18.05 12.25
C ILE A 267 16.71 16.99 11.19
N VAL A 268 15.48 16.53 11.06
CA VAL A 268 15.07 15.51 10.10
C VAL A 268 13.94 16.01 9.23
N ARG A 269 13.83 15.44 8.03
CA ARG A 269 12.61 15.48 7.24
C ARG A 269 11.87 14.16 7.42
N GLY A 270 10.70 14.19 8.05
CA GLY A 270 9.95 12.98 8.43
C GLY A 270 8.46 13.23 8.56
N VAL A 271 7.68 12.14 8.60
CA VAL A 271 6.23 12.22 8.81
C VAL A 271 5.96 12.28 10.32
N ASP A 272 5.22 13.29 10.76
CA ASP A 272 4.72 13.37 12.13
C ASP A 272 3.42 12.56 12.25
N GLU A 273 3.46 11.42 12.94
CA GLU A 273 2.28 10.59 13.25
C GLU A 273 2.14 10.43 14.77
N PRO A 274 1.64 11.44 15.49
CA PRO A 274 1.44 11.34 16.93
C PRO A 274 0.33 10.34 17.31
N ASP A 275 -0.64 10.09 16.40
CA ASP A 275 -1.89 9.38 16.72
C ASP A 275 -1.97 7.93 16.23
N HIS A 276 -0.89 7.34 15.68
CA HIS A 276 -0.96 5.96 15.19
C HIS A 276 -0.64 4.93 16.29
N PRO A 277 -1.60 4.07 16.70
CA PRO A 277 -1.39 3.10 17.78
C PRO A 277 -0.22 2.14 17.47
N GLY A 278 0.78 2.11 18.35
CA GLY A 278 1.94 1.22 18.23
C GLY A 278 3.06 1.72 17.31
N SER A 279 2.92 2.90 16.69
CA SER A 279 4.03 3.57 16.03
C SER A 279 4.89 4.29 17.06
N LEU A 280 6.22 4.05 17.05
CA LEU A 280 7.16 4.92 17.76
C LEU A 280 7.36 6.26 17.01
N GLY A 281 6.77 6.42 15.81
CA GLY A 281 6.93 7.63 15.00
C GLY A 281 8.40 8.02 14.87
N LEU A 282 8.66 9.32 14.99
CA LEU A 282 10.02 9.87 14.99
C LEU A 282 10.80 9.61 16.28
N PHE A 283 10.16 9.16 17.37
CA PHE A 283 10.90 8.74 18.58
C PHE A 283 11.82 7.55 18.30
N GLY A 284 11.48 6.71 17.33
CA GLY A 284 12.30 5.57 16.95
C GLY A 284 13.52 5.91 16.09
N PHE A 285 13.67 7.15 15.60
CA PHE A 285 14.62 7.50 14.53
C PHE A 285 16.08 7.12 14.84
N ASP A 286 16.74 6.51 13.85
CA ASP A 286 18.16 6.18 13.89
C ASP A 286 18.81 6.55 12.54
N GLY A 287 20.00 7.17 12.57
CA GLY A 287 20.68 7.61 11.35
C GLY A 287 21.28 6.48 10.51
N LEU A 288 21.49 5.30 11.10
CA LEU A 288 22.06 4.13 10.45
C LEU A 288 20.98 3.11 10.05
N HIS A 289 19.92 3.00 10.85
CA HIS A 289 18.88 2.00 10.68
C HIS A 289 17.52 2.63 10.37
N GLU A 290 16.79 1.97 9.47
CA GLU A 290 15.40 2.30 9.18
C GLU A 290 14.53 1.75 10.31
N THR A 291 14.01 2.65 11.14
CA THR A 291 13.18 2.32 12.32
C THR A 291 11.82 2.99 12.28
N THR A 292 11.65 3.99 11.42
CA THR A 292 10.40 4.71 11.22
C THR A 292 9.58 4.03 10.14
N ARG A 293 8.24 4.08 10.26
CA ARG A 293 7.33 3.51 9.25
C ARG A 293 7.51 4.18 7.88
N TYR A 294 7.67 5.51 7.88
CA TYR A 294 7.91 6.29 6.68
C TYR A 294 9.39 6.59 6.52
N PRO A 295 9.88 6.79 5.29
CA PRO A 295 11.26 7.17 5.04
C PRO A 295 11.61 8.50 5.70
N THR A 296 12.56 8.48 6.64
CA THR A 296 13.02 9.70 7.33
C THR A 296 14.41 10.08 6.84
N GLN A 297 14.60 11.36 6.52
CA GLN A 297 15.89 11.87 6.07
C GLN A 297 16.54 12.72 7.16
N LEU A 298 17.75 12.36 7.58
CA LEU A 298 18.57 13.25 8.39
C LEU A 298 19.04 14.43 7.55
N LEU A 299 18.80 15.66 8.01
CA LEU A 299 19.27 16.88 7.37
C LEU A 299 20.46 17.49 8.11
N TRP A 300 20.45 17.45 9.44
CA TRP A 300 21.49 18.03 10.27
C TRP A 300 21.62 17.38 11.65
N GLY A 301 22.83 17.46 12.21
CA GLY A 301 23.15 17.18 13.61
C GLY A 301 24.10 15.99 13.80
N PRO A 302 24.38 15.61 15.06
CA PRO A 302 23.84 16.16 16.28
C PRO A 302 24.52 17.49 16.62
N GLY A 303 23.79 18.40 17.24
CA GLY A 303 24.35 19.62 17.81
C GLY A 303 23.55 20.13 19.00
N ASP A 304 23.86 21.33 19.43
CA ASP A 304 23.06 22.07 20.41
C ASP A 304 21.94 22.86 19.72
N ARG A 305 21.02 23.43 20.51
CA ARG A 305 19.89 24.21 20.00
C ARG A 305 20.33 25.41 19.15
N ALA A 306 21.36 26.13 19.58
CA ALA A 306 21.82 27.35 18.91
C ALA A 306 22.35 27.05 17.50
N THR A 307 23.22 26.05 17.38
CA THR A 307 23.77 25.60 16.09
C THR A 307 22.70 24.98 15.18
N ALA A 308 21.71 24.28 15.76
CA ALA A 308 20.56 23.77 15.02
C ALA A 308 19.70 24.91 14.44
N ALA A 309 19.38 25.91 15.26
CA ALA A 309 18.60 27.08 14.87
C ALA A 309 19.34 27.92 13.81
N ASP A 310 20.65 28.11 13.95
CA ASP A 310 21.47 28.80 12.94
C ASP A 310 21.48 28.06 11.61
N TRP A 311 21.63 26.73 11.63
CA TRP A 311 21.54 25.92 10.42
C TRP A 311 20.16 26.03 9.76
N LEU A 312 19.08 25.98 10.56
CA LEU A 312 17.71 26.08 10.05
C LEU A 312 17.45 27.43 9.36
N ARG A 313 17.90 28.55 9.95
CA ARG A 313 17.81 29.89 9.35
C ARG A 313 18.56 29.99 8.02
N GLN A 314 19.71 29.33 7.92
CA GLN A 314 20.58 29.38 6.74
C GLN A 314 20.09 28.48 5.61
N GLN A 315 19.69 27.25 5.92
CA GLN A 315 19.36 26.25 4.90
C GLN A 315 17.89 26.26 4.47
N GLN A 316 16.97 26.71 5.33
CA GLN A 316 15.53 26.78 5.07
C GLN A 316 15.02 25.54 4.31
N PRO A 317 15.18 24.33 4.89
CA PRO A 317 14.76 23.12 4.22
C PRO A 317 13.24 23.12 4.04
N GLU A 318 12.78 22.69 2.88
CA GLU A 318 11.35 22.59 2.58
C GLU A 318 10.80 21.19 2.92
N PRO A 319 9.51 21.09 3.30
CA PRO A 319 8.76 19.84 3.31
C PRO A 319 8.79 19.16 1.94
N ASP A 320 8.57 17.85 1.92
CA ASP A 320 8.37 17.12 0.65
C ASP A 320 7.33 16.00 0.78
N GLN A 321 7.10 15.29 -0.33
CA GLN A 321 6.25 14.13 -0.38
C GLN A 321 7.07 12.89 -0.70
N VAL A 322 6.76 11.76 -0.05
CA VAL A 322 7.47 10.51 -0.24
C VAL A 322 6.52 9.34 -0.44
N ASP A 323 6.92 8.41 -1.31
CA ASP A 323 6.31 7.09 -1.35
C ASP A 323 6.81 6.27 -0.15
N HIS A 324 5.97 5.36 0.34
CA HIS A 324 6.30 4.49 1.47
C HIS A 324 6.03 3.01 1.16
N PHE A 325 5.74 2.65 -0.09
CA PHE A 325 5.56 1.27 -0.51
C PHE A 325 6.83 0.67 -1.12
N ASP A 326 6.96 -0.66 -1.02
CA ASP A 326 7.98 -1.42 -1.75
C ASP A 326 9.43 -0.95 -1.51
N HIS A 327 9.73 -0.53 -0.28
CA HIS A 327 11.06 -0.09 0.13
C HIS A 327 12.05 -1.25 0.18
N LEU A 328 13.27 -0.95 -0.25
CA LEU A 328 14.39 -1.89 -0.20
C LEU A 328 15.15 -1.73 1.13
N TYR A 329 15.14 -2.80 1.91
CA TYR A 329 15.84 -2.91 3.18
C TYR A 329 16.97 -3.94 3.09
N LEU A 330 18.10 -3.61 3.70
CA LEU A 330 19.23 -4.51 3.89
C LEU A 330 19.37 -4.86 5.37
N LEU A 331 19.47 -6.15 5.66
CA LEU A 331 19.64 -6.67 7.00
C LEU A 331 20.91 -7.49 7.08
N ARG A 332 21.60 -7.40 8.21
CA ARG A 332 22.84 -8.12 8.49
C ARG A 332 22.59 -9.14 9.59
N HIS A 333 23.05 -10.36 9.41
CA HIS A 333 23.11 -11.38 10.45
C HIS A 333 24.57 -11.76 10.70
N HIS A 334 25.09 -11.48 11.90
CA HIS A 334 26.48 -11.75 12.26
C HIS A 334 26.60 -12.03 13.76
N GLY A 335 27.44 -13.00 14.13
CA GLY A 335 27.66 -13.36 15.54
C GLY A 335 26.39 -13.82 16.27
N GLY A 336 25.45 -14.46 15.58
CA GLY A 336 24.15 -14.88 16.14
C GLY A 336 23.18 -13.73 16.38
N ARG A 337 23.44 -12.55 15.82
CA ARG A 337 22.61 -11.35 15.99
C ARG A 337 22.09 -10.86 14.66
N LEU A 338 20.80 -10.57 14.61
CA LEU A 338 20.15 -9.91 13.48
C LEU A 338 20.09 -8.41 13.76
N TYR A 339 20.74 -7.63 12.89
CA TYR A 339 20.74 -6.18 12.96
C TYR A 339 19.49 -5.61 12.32
N ARG A 340 19.11 -4.39 12.73
CA ARG A 340 17.95 -3.69 12.19
C ARG A 340 18.10 -3.41 10.69
N PRO A 341 16.97 -3.23 9.98
CA PRO A 341 16.97 -2.81 8.58
C PRO A 341 17.79 -1.55 8.33
N MET A 342 18.51 -1.51 7.22
CA MET A 342 19.25 -0.34 6.74
C MET A 342 18.81 -0.01 5.31
N ARG A 343 18.83 1.28 4.96
CA ARG A 343 18.77 1.69 3.55
C ARG A 343 20.05 1.31 2.81
N HIS A 344 19.92 1.05 1.52
CA HIS A 344 21.03 0.62 0.67
C HIS A 344 22.25 1.56 0.70
N GLY A 345 22.03 2.88 0.77
CA GLY A 345 23.12 3.86 0.87
C GLY A 345 23.97 3.72 2.15
N VAL A 346 23.32 3.47 3.30
CA VAL A 346 24.03 3.25 4.58
C VAL A 346 24.82 1.95 4.50
N ALA A 347 24.18 0.86 4.09
CA ALA A 347 24.85 -0.44 3.99
C ALA A 347 26.07 -0.38 3.05
N ALA A 348 25.99 0.36 1.94
CA ALA A 348 27.11 0.55 1.02
C ALA A 348 28.29 1.31 1.66
N GLY A 349 27.99 2.26 2.55
CA GLY A 349 28.97 3.09 3.25
C GLY A 349 29.67 2.44 4.46
N LEU A 350 29.22 1.28 4.93
CA LEU A 350 29.77 0.61 6.11
C LEU A 350 31.27 0.28 6.00
N GLY A 351 31.99 0.24 7.12
CA GLY A 351 33.39 -0.19 7.17
C GLY A 351 33.58 -1.70 6.95
N ALA A 352 34.81 -2.17 6.73
CA ALA A 352 35.09 -3.58 6.41
C ALA A 352 34.56 -4.57 7.47
N GLN A 353 34.74 -4.28 8.75
CA GLN A 353 34.25 -5.11 9.86
C GLN A 353 32.72 -5.12 9.94
N GLU A 354 32.08 -4.02 9.56
CA GLU A 354 30.62 -3.88 9.59
C GLU A 354 29.95 -4.60 8.42
N ARG A 355 30.72 -5.00 7.40
CA ARG A 355 30.26 -5.77 6.24
C ARG A 355 30.28 -7.28 6.48
N GLU A 356 30.91 -7.77 7.54
CA GLU A 356 31.03 -9.20 7.82
C GLU A 356 29.68 -9.88 8.14
N GLY A 357 29.53 -11.16 7.84
CA GLY A 357 28.32 -11.94 8.10
C GLY A 357 27.43 -12.13 6.87
N THR A 358 26.22 -12.61 7.11
CA THR A 358 25.24 -12.90 6.07
C THR A 358 24.31 -11.70 5.90
N TRP A 359 24.15 -11.25 4.66
CA TRP A 359 23.28 -10.13 4.30
C TRP A 359 22.02 -10.63 3.62
N TYR A 360 20.92 -9.91 3.86
CA TYR A 360 19.61 -10.17 3.29
C TYR A 360 19.10 -8.88 2.64
N ALA A 361 18.64 -8.97 1.40
CA ALA A 361 17.89 -7.91 0.73
C ALA A 361 16.42 -8.27 0.70
N VAL A 362 15.59 -7.37 1.23
CA VAL A 362 14.15 -7.57 1.37
C VAL A 362 13.44 -6.32 0.89
N ARG A 363 12.40 -6.51 0.08
CA ARG A 363 11.46 -5.45 -0.26
C ARG A 363 10.21 -5.57 0.61
N ALA A 364 9.83 -4.49 1.28
CA ALA A 364 8.69 -4.45 2.19
C ALA A 364 8.10 -3.02 2.29
N ASP A 365 6.91 -2.88 2.85
CA ASP A 365 6.25 -1.58 3.01
C ASP A 365 6.68 -0.84 4.29
N ASP A 366 7.33 -1.54 5.22
CA ASP A 366 7.87 -0.94 6.44
C ASP A 366 9.06 -1.77 6.94
N PRO A 367 10.00 -1.17 7.70
CA PRO A 367 11.20 -1.89 8.16
C PRO A 367 10.87 -3.04 9.12
N GLY A 368 9.80 -2.93 9.91
CA GLY A 368 9.37 -3.97 10.83
C GLY A 368 9.01 -5.27 10.11
N ARG A 369 8.36 -5.18 8.95
CA ARG A 369 8.05 -6.35 8.09
C ARG A 369 9.29 -6.99 7.51
N ALA A 370 10.27 -6.19 7.09
CA ALA A 370 11.54 -6.73 6.59
C ALA A 370 12.31 -7.47 7.70
N LEU A 371 12.36 -6.90 8.90
CA LEU A 371 12.97 -7.52 10.08
C LEU A 371 12.28 -8.82 10.46
N LEU A 372 10.95 -8.80 10.59
CA LEU A 372 10.17 -9.99 10.94
C LEU A 372 10.34 -11.11 9.91
N HIS A 373 10.41 -10.76 8.62
CA HIS A 373 10.65 -11.73 7.56
C HIS A 373 12.00 -12.44 7.74
N VAL A 374 13.10 -11.71 7.90
CA VAL A 374 14.43 -12.32 8.09
C VAL A 374 14.52 -13.08 9.41
N GLN A 375 13.91 -12.57 10.47
CA GLN A 375 13.85 -13.29 11.74
C GLN A 375 13.16 -14.64 11.57
N ASN A 376 12.01 -14.69 10.88
CA ASN A 376 11.29 -15.93 10.61
C ASN A 376 12.06 -16.88 9.69
N LEU A 377 12.87 -16.37 8.75
CA LEU A 377 13.78 -17.20 7.96
C LEU A 377 14.82 -17.88 8.85
N LEU A 378 15.44 -17.13 9.75
CA LEU A 378 16.48 -17.64 10.64
C LEU A 378 15.93 -18.67 11.64
N THR A 379 14.71 -18.48 12.13
CA THR A 379 14.06 -19.37 13.11
C THR A 379 13.22 -20.47 12.46
N SER A 380 13.16 -20.52 11.12
CA SER A 380 12.28 -21.43 10.37
C SER A 380 10.79 -21.30 10.75
N ALA A 381 10.36 -20.11 11.17
CA ALA A 381 8.98 -19.79 11.57
C ALA A 381 8.08 -19.44 10.36
N GLY A 382 8.17 -20.25 9.29
CA GLY A 382 7.23 -20.25 8.18
C GLY A 382 7.50 -19.27 7.02
N CYS A 383 8.51 -18.40 7.10
CA CYS A 383 8.99 -17.67 5.92
C CYS A 383 10.03 -18.51 5.17
N ASP A 384 10.16 -18.32 3.86
CA ASP A 384 11.17 -18.97 3.03
C ASP A 384 11.87 -17.96 2.09
N GLN A 385 12.95 -18.42 1.44
CA GLN A 385 13.75 -17.61 0.52
C GLN A 385 13.13 -17.54 -0.89
N GLN A 386 11.85 -17.90 -1.05
CA GLN A 386 11.18 -17.69 -2.32
C GLN A 386 11.11 -16.20 -2.61
N GLU A 387 11.18 -15.82 -3.89
CA GLU A 387 11.10 -14.42 -4.31
C GLU A 387 9.92 -13.73 -3.62
N ARG A 388 8.76 -14.41 -3.56
CA ARG A 388 7.57 -13.96 -2.84
C ARG A 388 7.25 -14.89 -1.67
N CYS A 389 7.20 -14.32 -0.45
CA CYS A 389 6.79 -15.07 0.74
C CYS A 389 5.26 -15.15 0.84
N ASP A 390 4.72 -16.35 1.02
CA ASP A 390 3.28 -16.53 1.24
C ASP A 390 2.87 -16.17 2.69
N THR A 391 3.79 -16.30 3.64
CA THR A 391 3.55 -16.16 5.09
C THR A 391 3.64 -14.72 5.60
N CYS A 392 4.38 -13.83 4.94
CA CYS A 392 4.42 -12.41 5.29
C CYS A 392 4.31 -11.49 4.06
N SER A 393 4.07 -10.20 4.30
CA SER A 393 4.03 -9.15 3.27
C SER A 393 5.43 -8.60 3.00
N ALA A 394 6.35 -9.47 2.56
CA ALA A 394 7.70 -9.11 2.17
C ALA A 394 8.16 -9.95 0.98
N LEU A 395 9.02 -9.38 0.15
CA LEU A 395 9.62 -10.01 -1.02
C LEU A 395 11.12 -10.22 -0.74
N HIS A 396 11.56 -11.47 -0.79
CA HIS A 396 12.97 -11.83 -0.64
C HIS A 396 13.69 -11.59 -1.96
N LEU A 397 14.76 -10.78 -1.96
CA LEU A 397 15.48 -10.46 -3.19
C LEU A 397 16.81 -11.20 -3.29
N ALA A 398 17.57 -11.25 -2.20
CA ALA A 398 18.88 -11.90 -2.18
C ALA A 398 19.32 -12.24 -0.75
N THR A 399 20.14 -13.29 -0.65
CA THR A 399 20.94 -13.61 0.55
C THR A 399 22.38 -13.88 0.12
N GLY A 400 23.38 -13.41 0.87
CA GLY A 400 24.78 -13.67 0.54
C GLY A 400 25.76 -12.83 1.35
N SER A 401 26.98 -12.65 0.81
CA SER A 401 27.90 -11.66 1.35
C SER A 401 27.41 -10.24 1.05
N HIS A 402 27.97 -9.25 1.75
CA HIS A 402 27.69 -7.83 1.50
C HIS A 402 27.87 -7.45 0.01
N ALA A 403 28.96 -7.91 -0.60
CA ALA A 403 29.27 -7.64 -2.00
C ALA A 403 28.30 -8.32 -2.96
N ASP A 404 27.90 -9.57 -2.68
CA ASP A 404 26.95 -10.32 -3.52
C ASP A 404 25.58 -9.64 -3.52
N VAL A 405 25.10 -9.26 -2.33
CA VAL A 405 23.79 -8.63 -2.16
C VAL A 405 23.76 -7.24 -2.80
N LEU A 406 24.76 -6.38 -2.58
CA LEU A 406 24.79 -5.08 -3.27
C LEU A 406 24.99 -5.23 -4.79
N GLY A 407 25.75 -6.24 -5.22
CA GLY A 407 25.97 -6.55 -6.62
C GLY A 407 24.67 -6.94 -7.34
N SER A 408 23.85 -7.78 -6.72
CA SER A 408 22.56 -8.22 -7.29
C SER A 408 21.52 -7.10 -7.36
N LEU A 409 21.65 -6.06 -6.54
CA LEU A 409 20.73 -4.92 -6.48
C LEU A 409 21.07 -3.80 -7.49
N ARG A 410 22.23 -3.84 -8.15
CA ARG A 410 22.63 -2.83 -9.16
C ARG A 410 21.55 -2.50 -10.22
N PRO A 411 20.75 -3.44 -10.74
CA PRO A 411 19.68 -3.13 -11.69
C PRO A 411 18.53 -2.32 -11.08
N VAL A 412 18.38 -2.35 -9.75
CA VAL A 412 17.26 -1.75 -9.00
C VAL A 412 17.65 -0.40 -8.38
N LEU A 413 18.94 -0.12 -8.23
CA LEU A 413 19.45 1.11 -7.60
C LEU A 413 19.62 2.23 -8.64
N ALA A 414 18.70 3.20 -8.65
CA ALA A 414 18.74 4.36 -9.54
C ALA A 414 19.50 5.59 -8.99
N ALA A 415 19.94 5.57 -7.72
CA ALA A 415 20.63 6.70 -7.09
C ALA A 415 21.98 6.29 -6.48
N PRO A 416 23.01 7.15 -6.57
CA PRO A 416 24.29 6.90 -5.92
C PRO A 416 24.12 6.84 -4.39
N ALA A 417 24.96 6.03 -3.75
CA ALA A 417 25.08 6.02 -2.30
C ALA A 417 25.45 7.44 -1.83
N GLN A 418 24.58 8.07 -1.05
CA GLN A 418 24.97 9.26 -0.30
C GLN A 418 26.01 8.82 0.73
N ASP A 419 27.12 9.56 0.86
CA ASP A 419 28.07 9.39 1.96
C ASP A 419 27.32 9.67 3.26
N VAL A 420 26.91 8.60 3.95
CA VAL A 420 26.20 8.72 5.21
C VAL A 420 27.24 8.75 6.33
N THR A 421 27.85 9.91 6.56
CA THR A 421 28.32 10.28 7.90
C THR A 421 27.11 10.65 8.75
N ALA A 422 26.18 9.71 8.96
CA ALA A 422 25.10 9.93 9.90
C ALA A 422 25.60 9.64 11.32
N PRO A 423 25.24 10.49 12.28
CA PRO A 423 25.37 10.18 13.69
C PRO A 423 24.41 9.04 14.06
N SER A 424 24.91 8.10 14.85
CA SER A 424 24.10 7.03 15.44
C SER A 424 23.27 7.55 16.62
N ALA A 425 22.04 7.09 16.78
CA ALA A 425 21.28 7.27 18.02
C ALA A 425 21.98 6.56 19.21
N PRO A 426 21.69 6.98 20.46
CA PRO A 426 22.26 6.39 21.67
C PRO A 426 21.99 4.87 21.78
N PRO A 427 22.83 4.14 22.54
CA PRO A 427 22.98 2.68 22.50
C PRO A 427 21.74 1.81 22.86
N ARG A 428 20.60 2.40 23.25
CA ARG A 428 19.46 1.67 23.82
C ARG A 428 18.70 0.76 22.83
N TRP A 429 18.93 0.88 21.52
CA TRP A 429 18.05 0.26 20.52
C TRP A 429 18.74 -0.69 19.53
N ARG A 430 20.05 -0.97 19.70
CA ARG A 430 20.89 -1.59 18.67
C ARG A 430 20.68 -3.09 18.48
N ASP A 431 20.27 -3.81 19.51
CA ASP A 431 20.36 -5.27 19.53
C ASP A 431 19.00 -5.94 19.75
N ILE A 432 18.62 -6.83 18.84
CA ILE A 432 17.60 -7.86 19.09
C ILE A 432 18.33 -9.19 19.13
N ALA A 433 18.38 -9.81 20.32
CA ALA A 433 18.88 -11.16 20.45
C ALA A 433 17.90 -12.10 19.74
N VAL A 434 18.38 -12.83 18.73
CA VAL A 434 17.64 -13.97 18.17
C VAL A 434 17.95 -15.15 19.08
N ALA A 435 16.95 -15.55 19.89
CA ALA A 435 17.05 -16.71 20.77
C ALA A 435 16.97 -18.01 19.98
#